data_AF-G2J6B9-F1
#
_entry.id   AF-G2J6B9-F1
#
_cell.length_a   1.000
_cell.length_b   1.000
_cell.length_c   1.000
_cell.angle_alpha   90.00
_cell.angle_beta   90.00
_cell.angle_gamma   90.00
#
_symmetry.space_group_name_H-M   'P 1'
#
loop_
_entity.id
_entity.type
_entity.pdbx_description
1 polymer ?
#
loop_
_entity_poly.entity_id
_entity_poly.type
_entity_poly.pdbx_seq_one_letter_code
_entity_poly.pdbx_strand_id
1 'polypeptide(L)'
;MGLMGLKSKAVFEVRTATISTWKQKFGWEKVEKAVVLVEWTKDDKQLKALVNLVEEIAKEVGELVVVPERMECGYDEVGGVTETWQKVRKTAPNVEVVDPMTPVGPKKMPLILCDLKPGSLEKMMEYLACAIPGHSLVDRLRADVEDSEPKIKKHRAN
;
A
#
# COMPACT_ATOMS: atom_id res chain seq x y z
N MET A 1 -23.12 3.61 9.34
CA MET A 1 -22.29 3.90 8.14
C MET A 1 -21.18 4.86 8.57
N GLY A 2 -20.01 4.35 8.95
CA GLY A 2 -18.87 5.17 9.37
C GLY A 2 -17.77 5.13 8.32
N LEU A 3 -17.83 6.03 7.34
CA LEU A 3 -16.73 6.28 6.40
C LEU A 3 -15.87 7.40 6.98
N MET A 4 -14.90 7.06 7.83
CA MET A 4 -13.74 7.91 8.07
C MET A 4 -12.51 7.12 7.65
N GLY A 5 -12.22 7.17 6.35
CA GLY A 5 -10.91 6.80 5.82
C GLY A 5 -9.86 7.80 6.32
N LEU A 6 -8.64 7.32 6.48
CA LEU A 6 -7.46 8.10 6.84
C LEU A 6 -7.39 9.40 6.01
N LYS A 7 -7.27 10.56 6.68
CA LYS A 7 -7.19 11.87 6.02
C LYS A 7 -5.74 12.33 5.88
N SER A 8 -5.08 11.92 4.80
CA SER A 8 -3.85 12.55 4.31
C SER A 8 -4.06 12.91 2.83
N LYS A 9 -3.39 13.95 2.33
CA LYS A 9 -3.44 14.29 0.90
C LYS A 9 -2.77 13.20 0.04
N ALA A 10 -1.98 12.33 0.66
CA ALA A 10 -1.23 11.25 0.03
C ALA A 10 -1.84 9.85 0.24
N VAL A 11 -2.85 9.70 1.11
CA VAL A 11 -3.54 8.41 1.34
C VAL A 11 -4.97 8.48 0.84
N PHE A 12 -5.30 7.52 -0.02
CA PHE A 12 -6.68 7.23 -0.38
C PHE A 12 -6.95 5.75 -0.09
N GLU A 13 -7.72 5.48 0.97
CA GLU A 13 -8.15 4.12 1.28
C GLU A 13 -9.29 3.71 0.32
N VAL A 14 -9.03 2.71 -0.52
CA VAL A 14 -10.05 2.09 -1.38
C VAL A 14 -10.19 0.64 -0.99
N ARG A 15 -11.40 0.25 -0.55
CA ARG A 15 -11.69 -1.13 -0.13
C ARG A 15 -12.10 -1.98 -1.34
N THR A 16 -11.73 -3.26 -1.32
CA THR A 16 -12.02 -4.27 -2.37
C THR A 16 -13.48 -4.26 -2.84
N ALA A 17 -14.44 -4.04 -1.94
CA ALA A 17 -15.87 -3.95 -2.29
C ALA A 17 -16.24 -2.76 -3.21
N THR A 18 -15.34 -1.80 -3.41
CA THR A 18 -15.56 -0.59 -4.22
C THR A 18 -14.68 -0.52 -5.48
N ILE A 19 -13.93 -1.60 -5.74
CA ILE A 19 -12.92 -1.74 -6.81
C ILE A 19 -13.47 -1.44 -8.22
N SER A 20 -14.72 -1.79 -8.49
CA SER A 20 -15.38 -1.60 -9.79
C SER A 20 -15.65 -0.13 -10.14
N THR A 21 -15.68 0.76 -9.14
CA THR A 21 -15.98 2.20 -9.33
C THR A 21 -14.74 3.08 -9.19
N TRP A 22 -13.56 2.48 -9.01
CA TRP A 22 -12.38 3.19 -8.53
C TRP A 22 -11.78 4.13 -9.59
N LYS A 23 -11.73 3.71 -10.88
CA LYS A 23 -11.21 4.52 -11.98
C LYS A 23 -11.93 5.86 -12.12
N GLN A 24 -13.21 5.91 -11.79
CA GLN A 24 -14.07 7.09 -11.94
C GLN A 24 -13.89 8.10 -10.81
N LYS A 25 -13.18 7.74 -9.72
CA LYS A 25 -13.07 8.56 -8.51
C LYS A 25 -11.82 9.44 -8.49
N PHE A 26 -10.85 9.24 -9.37
CA PHE A 26 -9.55 9.89 -9.32
C PHE A 26 -9.08 10.34 -10.70
N GLY A 27 -8.48 11.54 -10.76
CA GLY A 27 -7.74 12.02 -11.93
C GLY A 27 -6.34 11.41 -11.95
N TRP A 28 -6.24 10.21 -12.51
CA TRP A 28 -5.00 9.43 -12.57
C TRP A 28 -3.90 10.10 -13.37
N GLU A 29 -4.25 10.99 -14.31
CA GLU A 29 -3.33 11.68 -15.20
C GLU A 29 -2.28 12.54 -14.46
N LYS A 30 -2.47 12.80 -13.17
CA LYS A 30 -1.52 13.55 -12.31
C LYS A 30 -0.81 12.66 -11.29
N VAL A 31 -1.05 11.36 -11.29
CA VAL A 31 -0.48 10.41 -10.32
C VAL A 31 0.81 9.83 -10.89
N GLU A 32 1.94 10.36 -10.41
CA GLU A 32 3.26 9.86 -10.80
C GLU A 32 3.57 8.49 -10.17
N LYS A 33 3.23 8.30 -8.89
CA LYS A 33 3.48 7.07 -8.14
C LYS A 33 2.27 6.67 -7.33
N ALA A 34 1.93 5.39 -7.35
CA ALA A 34 0.86 4.82 -6.55
C ALA A 34 1.37 3.61 -5.74
N VAL A 35 0.83 3.43 -4.53
CA VAL A 35 1.04 2.24 -3.71
C VAL A 35 -0.32 1.64 -3.43
N VAL A 36 -0.48 0.35 -3.70
CA VAL A 36 -1.73 -0.38 -3.47
C VAL A 36 -1.47 -1.49 -2.48
N LEU A 37 -2.19 -1.42 -1.36
CA LEU A 37 -2.24 -2.47 -0.35
C LEU A 37 -3.21 -3.55 -0.83
N VAL A 38 -2.76 -4.80 -0.89
CA VAL A 38 -3.59 -5.91 -1.36
C VAL A 38 -3.53 -7.10 -0.41
N GLU A 39 -4.63 -7.84 -0.40
CA GLU A 39 -4.73 -9.12 0.28
C GLU A 39 -4.05 -10.22 -0.55
N TRP A 40 -3.12 -10.94 0.06
CA TRP A 40 -2.50 -12.15 -0.48
C TRP A 40 -3.41 -13.34 -0.23
N THR A 41 -4.25 -13.61 -1.22
CA THR A 41 -5.27 -14.66 -1.17
C THR A 41 -4.96 -15.81 -2.12
N LYS A 42 -5.39 -17.01 -1.73
CA LYS A 42 -5.37 -18.21 -2.58
C LYS A 42 -6.67 -18.43 -3.36
N ASP A 43 -7.69 -17.61 -3.12
CA ASP A 43 -8.90 -17.67 -3.92
C ASP A 43 -8.57 -17.17 -5.33
N ASP A 44 -8.53 -18.08 -6.29
CA ASP A 44 -8.19 -17.81 -7.69
C ASP A 44 -9.05 -16.70 -8.31
N LYS A 45 -10.33 -16.63 -7.95
CA LYS A 45 -11.26 -15.65 -8.52
C LYS A 45 -10.95 -14.26 -7.96
N GLN A 46 -10.71 -14.15 -6.67
CA GLN A 46 -10.32 -12.91 -6.02
C GLN A 46 -8.93 -12.46 -6.45
N LEU A 47 -7.95 -13.37 -6.50
CA LEU A 47 -6.60 -13.08 -6.96
C LEU A 47 -6.59 -12.54 -8.39
N LYS A 48 -7.31 -13.18 -9.31
CA LYS A 48 -7.46 -12.67 -10.69
C LYS A 48 -8.11 -11.28 -10.74
N ALA A 49 -9.12 -11.03 -9.91
CA ALA A 49 -9.76 -9.72 -9.84
C ALA A 49 -8.81 -8.63 -9.33
N LEU A 50 -8.00 -8.93 -8.31
CA LEU A 50 -7.00 -8.02 -7.76
C LEU A 50 -5.87 -7.74 -8.76
N VAL A 51 -5.38 -8.78 -9.46
CA VAL A 51 -4.37 -8.64 -10.52
C VAL A 51 -4.90 -7.75 -11.65
N ASN A 52 -6.10 -8.04 -12.15
CA ASN A 52 -6.71 -7.23 -13.22
C ASN A 52 -6.89 -5.77 -12.80
N LEU A 53 -7.26 -5.52 -11.53
CA LEU A 53 -7.30 -4.15 -11.02
C LEU A 53 -5.92 -3.50 -11.16
N VAL A 54 -4.87 -4.11 -10.59
CA VAL A 54 -3.51 -3.56 -10.58
C VAL A 54 -3.03 -3.24 -12.00
N GLU A 55 -3.27 -4.13 -12.96
CA GLU A 55 -2.93 -3.89 -14.37
C GLU A 55 -3.69 -2.69 -14.95
N GLU A 56 -4.97 -2.52 -14.58
CA GLU A 56 -5.77 -1.37 -14.98
C GLU A 56 -5.31 -0.06 -14.32
N ILE A 57 -4.75 -0.10 -13.10
CA ILE A 57 -4.12 1.06 -12.44
C ILE A 57 -2.82 1.42 -13.15
N ALA A 58 -2.00 0.41 -13.44
CA ALA A 58 -0.68 0.58 -14.01
C ALA A 58 -0.70 1.30 -15.37
N LYS A 59 -1.81 1.22 -16.11
CA LYS A 59 -2.02 1.97 -17.37
C LYS A 59 -2.12 3.47 -17.16
N GLU A 60 -2.48 3.92 -15.97
CA GLU A 60 -2.82 5.31 -15.68
C GLU A 60 -1.73 6.04 -14.85
N VAL A 61 -0.75 5.30 -14.30
CA VAL A 61 0.29 5.85 -13.40
C VAL A 61 1.70 5.61 -13.91
N GLY A 62 2.63 6.47 -13.51
CA GLY A 62 4.05 6.31 -13.86
C GLY A 62 4.69 5.08 -13.21
N GLU A 63 4.51 4.94 -11.89
CA GLU A 63 5.01 3.80 -11.11
C GLU A 63 3.90 3.27 -10.18
N LEU A 64 3.81 1.96 -10.04
CA LEU A 64 2.85 1.31 -9.15
C LEU A 64 3.55 0.26 -8.28
N VAL A 65 3.40 0.35 -6.96
CA VAL A 65 3.91 -0.66 -6.04
C VAL A 65 2.75 -1.42 -5.39
N VAL A 66 2.75 -2.74 -5.57
CA VAL A 66 1.84 -3.66 -4.90
C VAL A 66 2.49 -4.14 -3.61
N VAL A 67 1.85 -3.85 -2.49
CA VAL A 67 2.33 -4.17 -1.16
C VAL A 67 1.36 -5.16 -0.51
N PRO A 68 1.83 -6.32 -0.02
CA PRO A 68 1.00 -7.19 0.80
C PRO A 68 0.47 -6.42 2.00
N GLU A 69 -0.81 -6.54 2.34
CA GLU A 69 -1.37 -5.98 3.58
C GLU A 69 -1.83 -7.08 4.54
N ARG A 70 -2.43 -8.12 3.97
CA ARG A 70 -3.08 -9.20 4.71
C ARG A 70 -2.80 -10.52 4.00
N MET A 71 -2.66 -11.56 4.79
CA MET A 71 -2.37 -12.90 4.31
C MET A 71 -3.54 -13.80 4.65
N GLU A 72 -4.25 -14.26 3.61
CA GLU A 72 -5.25 -15.32 3.76
C GLU A 72 -4.67 -16.70 3.46
N CYS A 73 -3.57 -16.75 2.69
CA CYS A 73 -2.87 -17.98 2.39
C CYS A 73 -1.91 -18.39 3.52
N GLY A 74 -1.71 -19.69 3.69
CA GLY A 74 -0.71 -20.27 4.59
C GLY A 74 0.72 -20.04 4.07
N TYR A 75 1.71 -20.16 4.95
CA TYR A 75 3.13 -19.92 4.63
C TYR A 75 3.64 -20.79 3.45
N ASP A 76 3.16 -22.02 3.36
CA ASP A 76 3.44 -22.98 2.28
C ASP A 76 2.78 -22.59 0.94
N GLU A 77 1.71 -21.80 0.97
CA GLU A 77 0.95 -21.35 -0.20
C GLU A 77 1.48 -20.00 -0.75
N VAL A 78 2.23 -19.23 0.05
CA VAL A 78 2.75 -17.89 -0.29
C VAL A 78 3.53 -17.89 -1.60
N GLY A 79 4.34 -18.91 -1.84
CA GLY A 79 5.16 -19.01 -3.05
C GLY A 79 4.31 -19.00 -4.32
N GLY A 80 3.26 -19.81 -4.38
CA GLY A 80 2.37 -19.90 -5.55
C GLY A 80 1.57 -18.62 -5.81
N VAL A 81 1.09 -17.97 -4.75
CA VAL A 81 0.40 -16.68 -4.85
C VAL A 81 1.36 -15.59 -5.33
N THR A 82 2.58 -15.56 -4.80
CA THR A 82 3.62 -14.57 -5.16
C THR A 82 4.07 -14.75 -6.61
N GLU A 83 4.23 -15.98 -7.09
CA GLU A 83 4.52 -16.23 -8.52
C GLU A 83 3.45 -15.67 -9.46
N THR A 84 2.18 -15.72 -9.03
CA THR A 84 1.07 -15.14 -9.81
C THR A 84 1.19 -13.62 -9.86
N TRP A 85 1.47 -12.97 -8.73
CA TRP A 85 1.70 -11.53 -8.69
C TRP A 85 2.94 -11.10 -9.49
N GLN A 86 4.04 -11.84 -9.44
CA GLN A 86 5.25 -11.47 -10.20
C GLN A 86 5.06 -11.57 -11.71
N LYS A 87 4.08 -12.35 -12.20
CA LYS A 87 3.73 -12.40 -13.64
C LYS A 87 3.13 -11.09 -14.14
N VAL A 88 2.56 -10.25 -13.27
CA VAL A 88 2.02 -8.92 -13.63
C VAL A 88 3.08 -8.04 -14.28
N ARG A 89 4.36 -8.16 -13.90
CA ARG A 89 5.44 -7.37 -14.51
C ARG A 89 5.63 -7.63 -16.00
N LYS A 90 5.14 -8.76 -16.52
CA LYS A 90 5.21 -9.09 -17.96
C LYS A 90 4.25 -8.24 -18.79
N THR A 91 3.13 -7.85 -18.21
CA THR A 91 2.04 -7.08 -18.85
C THR A 91 2.06 -5.61 -18.43
N ALA A 92 2.55 -5.33 -17.21
CA ALA A 92 2.66 -4.00 -16.64
C ALA A 92 4.07 -3.78 -16.06
N PRO A 93 5.04 -3.35 -16.88
CA PRO A 93 6.46 -3.27 -16.48
C PRO A 93 6.77 -2.18 -15.45
N ASN A 94 5.87 -1.21 -15.28
CA ASN A 94 5.94 -0.17 -14.25
C ASN A 94 5.40 -0.64 -12.88
N VAL A 95 5.01 -1.91 -12.76
CA VAL A 95 4.55 -2.50 -11.51
C VAL A 95 5.72 -3.15 -10.78
N GLU A 96 5.90 -2.75 -9.53
CA GLU A 96 6.71 -3.47 -8.56
C GLU A 96 5.80 -4.25 -7.61
N VAL A 97 6.17 -5.49 -7.33
CA VAL A 97 5.47 -6.34 -6.35
C VAL A 97 6.45 -6.64 -5.23
N VAL A 98 6.10 -6.23 -4.02
CA VAL A 98 6.86 -6.54 -2.80
C VAL A 98 6.62 -8.00 -2.42
N ASP A 99 7.70 -8.75 -2.28
CA ASP A 99 7.64 -10.14 -1.83
C ASP A 99 7.34 -10.18 -0.32
N PRO A 100 6.23 -10.80 0.13
CA PRO A 100 5.88 -10.92 1.55
C PRO A 100 6.95 -11.66 2.37
N MET A 101 7.82 -12.45 1.73
CA MET A 101 8.93 -13.16 2.37
C MET A 101 10.18 -12.30 2.55
N THR A 102 10.20 -11.07 2.01
CA THR A 102 11.33 -10.15 2.15
C THR A 102 11.64 -9.90 3.63
N PRO A 103 12.90 -10.08 4.07
CA PRO A 103 13.29 -9.75 5.43
C PRO A 103 13.29 -8.23 5.65
N VAL A 104 12.49 -7.75 6.60
CA VAL A 104 12.33 -6.33 6.93
C VAL A 104 12.71 -6.03 8.38
N GLY A 105 13.05 -4.76 8.61
CA GLY A 105 13.40 -4.23 9.93
C GLY A 105 14.71 -4.78 10.53
N PRO A 106 15.09 -4.32 11.73
CA PRO A 106 16.37 -4.67 12.36
C PRO A 106 16.53 -6.16 12.66
N LYS A 107 15.40 -6.84 12.93
CA LYS A 107 15.37 -8.27 13.25
C LYS A 107 15.32 -9.17 12.01
N LYS A 108 15.28 -8.60 10.80
CA LYS A 108 15.17 -9.32 9.51
C LYS A 108 14.03 -10.35 9.51
N MET A 109 12.88 -9.96 10.04
CA MET A 109 11.69 -10.81 10.02
C MET A 109 11.00 -10.69 8.66
N PRO A 110 10.40 -11.77 8.12
CA PRO A 110 9.59 -11.69 6.90
C PRO A 110 8.47 -10.65 7.02
N LEU A 111 8.24 -9.86 5.96
CA LEU A 111 7.20 -8.82 5.92
C LEU A 111 5.80 -9.37 6.24
N ILE A 112 5.53 -10.61 5.87
CA ILE A 112 4.30 -11.36 6.19
C ILE A 112 3.95 -11.36 7.69
N LEU A 113 4.95 -11.23 8.56
CA LEU A 113 4.78 -11.21 10.02
C LEU A 113 4.61 -9.79 10.58
N CYS A 114 4.69 -8.76 9.74
CA CYS A 114 4.42 -7.39 10.14
C CYS A 114 2.91 -7.12 10.03
N ASP A 115 2.25 -6.88 11.17
CA ASP A 115 0.82 -6.56 11.17
C ASP A 115 0.58 -5.11 10.72
N LEU A 116 -0.18 -4.93 9.62
CA LEU A 116 -0.83 -3.66 9.35
C LEU A 116 -2.08 -3.54 10.25
N LYS A 117 -1.99 -2.72 11.30
CA LYS A 117 -3.15 -2.48 12.18
C LYS A 117 -4.07 -1.42 11.55
N PRO A 118 -5.36 -1.73 11.33
CA PRO A 118 -6.29 -0.79 10.72
C PRO A 118 -6.53 0.43 11.61
N GLY A 119 -6.86 1.58 11.00
CA GLY A 119 -7.38 2.76 11.69
C GLY A 119 -6.33 3.70 12.30
N SER A 120 -5.03 3.51 12.02
CA SER A 120 -3.96 4.43 12.48
C SER A 120 -3.01 4.76 11.33
N LEU A 121 -2.89 6.06 11.02
CA LEU A 121 -2.00 6.57 9.97
C LEU A 121 -0.54 6.26 10.31
N GLU A 122 -0.15 6.48 11.56
CA GLU A 122 1.20 6.19 12.06
C GLU A 122 1.55 4.71 11.86
N LYS A 123 0.65 3.78 12.21
CA LYS A 123 0.90 2.34 12.01
C LYS A 123 0.96 1.94 10.55
N MET A 124 0.15 2.57 9.70
CA MET A 124 0.27 2.40 8.25
C MET A 124 1.61 2.90 7.72
N MET A 125 2.08 4.04 8.22
CA MET A 125 3.40 4.57 7.85
C MET A 125 4.54 3.68 8.34
N GLU A 126 4.48 3.18 9.57
CA GLU A 126 5.47 2.22 10.10
C GLU A 126 5.53 0.95 9.24
N TYR A 127 4.35 0.42 8.88
CA TYR A 127 4.25 -0.73 7.99
C TYR A 127 4.86 -0.46 6.60
N LEU A 128 4.45 0.64 5.96
CA LEU A 128 4.96 1.04 4.65
C LEU A 128 6.47 1.33 4.69
N ALA A 129 6.98 1.92 5.77
CA ALA A 129 8.41 2.14 5.95
C ALA A 129 9.21 0.83 6.01
N CYS A 130 8.58 -0.26 6.45
CA CYS A 130 9.18 -1.60 6.41
C CYS A 130 9.05 -2.23 5.01
N ALA A 131 7.87 -2.14 4.38
CA ALA A 131 7.57 -2.79 3.11
C ALA A 131 8.27 -2.13 1.91
N ILE A 132 8.38 -0.81 1.91
CA ILE A 132 8.89 0.01 0.80
C ILE A 132 9.88 1.07 1.32
N PRO A 133 11.04 0.65 1.88
CA PRO A 133 11.98 1.56 2.52
C PRO A 133 12.53 2.61 1.53
N GLY A 134 12.47 3.89 1.91
CA GLY A 134 12.94 5.01 1.09
C GLY A 134 11.99 5.44 -0.04
N HIS A 135 10.79 4.86 -0.12
CA HIS A 135 9.78 5.29 -1.09
C HIS A 135 9.21 6.66 -0.70
N SER A 136 9.11 7.58 -1.67
CA SER A 136 8.71 8.99 -1.44
C SER A 136 7.33 9.16 -0.80
N LEU A 137 6.44 8.16 -0.94
CA LEU A 137 5.17 8.11 -0.21
C LEU A 137 5.38 8.16 1.30
N VAL A 138 6.33 7.39 1.84
CA VAL A 138 6.59 7.30 3.28
C VAL A 138 7.05 8.66 3.82
N ASP A 139 7.93 9.34 3.09
CA ASP A 139 8.40 10.67 3.47
C ASP A 139 7.29 11.72 3.42
N ARG A 140 6.41 11.64 2.40
CA ARG A 140 5.26 12.53 2.29
C ARG A 140 4.25 12.34 3.41
N LEU A 141 3.99 11.09 3.80
CA LEU A 141 3.12 10.77 4.92
C LEU A 141 3.69 11.28 6.25
N ARG A 142 5.02 11.18 6.42
CA ARG A 142 5.71 11.71 7.60
C ARG A 142 5.56 13.23 7.70
N ALA A 143 5.79 13.94 6.60
CA ALA A 143 5.59 15.39 6.56
C ALA A 143 4.13 15.81 6.86
N ASP A 144 3.14 15.08 6.34
CA ASP A 144 1.72 15.35 6.59
C ASP A 144 1.35 15.20 8.09
N VAL A 145 1.95 14.23 8.79
CA VAL A 145 1.77 14.06 10.24
C VAL A 145 2.45 15.17 11.03
N GLU A 146 3.69 15.52 10.70
CA GLU A 146 4.46 16.59 11.37
C GLU A 146 3.79 17.96 11.24
N ASP A 147 3.18 18.26 10.10
CA ASP A 147 2.42 19.51 9.91
C ASP A 147 1.05 19.51 10.58
N SER A 148 0.51 18.33 10.94
CA SER A 148 -0.75 18.18 11.66
C SER A 148 -0.59 18.30 13.19
N GLU A 149 0.64 18.16 13.72
CA GLU A 149 0.91 18.39 15.13
C GLU A 149 0.83 19.89 15.49
N PRO A 150 0.14 20.28 16.58
CA PRO A 150 0.11 21.67 17.00
C PRO A 150 1.50 22.11 17.46
N LYS A 151 2.17 22.91 16.62
CA LYS A 151 3.45 23.56 16.94
C LYS A 151 3.25 24.42 18.19
N ILE A 152 3.69 23.94 19.36
CA ILE A 152 3.67 24.70 20.61
C ILE A 152 4.48 25.97 20.38
N LYS A 153 3.79 27.13 20.33
CA LYS A 153 4.46 28.42 20.30
C LYS A 153 5.29 28.54 21.57
N LYS A 154 6.62 28.51 21.45
CA LYS A 154 7.50 28.94 22.55
C LYS A 154 7.14 30.38 22.86
N HIS A 155 6.46 30.61 23.99
CA HIS A 155 6.32 31.94 24.56
C HIS A 155 7.74 32.45 24.85
N ARG A 156 8.15 33.52 24.14
CA ARG A 156 9.26 34.35 24.61
C ARG A 156 8.79 34.96 25.92
N ALA A 157 9.38 34.52 27.03
CA ALA A 157 9.33 35.25 28.28
C ALA A 157 10.10 36.55 28.07
N ASN A 158 9.40 37.68 28.23
CA ASN A 158 10.02 38.98 28.46
C ASN A 158 10.21 39.15 29.97
#